data_AF-A0A8H3EC69-F1
#
_entry.id   AF-A0A8H3EC69-F1
#
_cell.length_a   1.000
_cell.length_b   1.000
_cell.length_c   1.000
_cell.angle_alpha   90.00
_cell.angle_beta   90.00
_cell.angle_gamma   90.00
#
_symmetry.space_group_name_H-M   'P 1'
#
loop_
_entity.id
_entity.type
_entity.pdbx_description
1 polymer ?
#
loop_
_entity_poly.entity_id
_entity_poly.type
_entity_poly.pdbx_seq_one_letter_code
_entity_poly.pdbx_strand_id
1 'polypeptide(L)'
;MLSLPPLLTQSLLHSLRTQPHLPPHAWYLVTGVTLSILNRPDELPKVLSHALNFGAGSDIVDDSHEIPNQAVGGSTTESTEPKDHNSALHRALPGPNREEQLLIARKLREALIKSAAIGGLPKTINALLALRPGTPADLQDAPLTYSPTNRPSEIYDTPSSAILHRGQKFFDTVYGKISKRVMGQMDRSGTEDLGLTARLMYGYILSNPAVLTPVESSFVLIAGLVPQDVNPQLKGHLKGAVNNGASVEEVRAVRSIVLRICELAGMKRLDDGAASGWGWREDVAKL
;
A
#
# COMPACT_ATOMS: atom_id res chain seq x y z
N MET A 1 2.87 13.86 -26.68
CA MET A 1 2.82 13.99 -25.21
C MET A 1 4.24 14.04 -24.70
N LEU A 2 4.57 15.01 -23.85
CA LEU A 2 5.86 15.03 -23.15
C LEU A 2 5.92 13.84 -22.19
N SER A 3 6.92 12.99 -22.34
CA SER A 3 7.16 11.87 -21.41
C SER A 3 7.66 12.46 -20.09
N LEU A 4 6.98 12.13 -18.99
CA LEU A 4 7.44 12.50 -17.65
C LEU A 4 8.76 11.78 -17.34
N PRO A 5 9.69 12.41 -16.61
CA PRO A 5 10.92 11.75 -16.22
C PRO A 5 10.63 10.49 -15.40
N PRO A 6 11.36 9.39 -15.63
CA PRO A 6 11.22 8.17 -14.85
C PRO A 6 11.37 8.45 -13.36
N LEU A 7 10.40 8.00 -12.57
CA LEU A 7 10.43 8.17 -11.12
C LEU A 7 11.11 6.99 -10.42
N LEU A 8 10.76 5.76 -10.83
CA LEU A 8 11.22 4.56 -10.16
C LEU A 8 12.50 4.00 -10.78
N THR A 9 13.53 3.89 -9.95
CA THR A 9 14.75 3.13 -10.24
C THR A 9 14.69 1.75 -9.57
N GLN A 10 15.54 0.81 -10.00
CA GLN A 10 15.65 -0.50 -9.34
C GLN A 10 16.10 -0.39 -7.88
N SER A 11 17.03 0.53 -7.59
CA SER A 11 17.49 0.78 -6.22
C SER A 11 16.38 1.34 -5.33
N LEU A 12 15.53 2.22 -5.87
CA LEU A 12 14.38 2.72 -5.14
C LEU A 12 13.38 1.59 -4.87
N LEU A 13 12.99 0.82 -5.88
CA LEU A 13 12.07 -0.32 -5.71
C LEU A 13 12.56 -1.32 -4.66
N HIS A 14 13.85 -1.66 -4.70
CA HIS A 14 14.47 -2.50 -3.68
C HIS A 14 14.34 -1.86 -2.29
N SER A 15 14.70 -0.59 -2.15
CA SER A 15 14.59 0.14 -0.88
C SER A 15 13.16 0.24 -0.35
N LEU A 16 12.15 0.37 -1.22
CA LEU A 16 10.73 0.38 -0.82
C LEU A 16 10.29 -1.02 -0.35
N ARG A 17 10.75 -2.08 -1.03
CA ARG A 17 10.46 -3.48 -0.68
C ARG A 17 11.09 -3.89 0.65
N THR A 18 12.27 -3.35 0.97
CA THR A 18 13.02 -3.66 2.21
C THR A 18 12.85 -2.57 3.28
N GLN A 19 11.80 -1.76 3.20
CA GLN A 19 11.51 -0.73 4.20
C GLN A 19 11.31 -1.37 5.58
N PRO A 20 12.08 -0.99 6.61
CA PRO A 20 11.91 -1.54 7.96
C PRO A 20 10.51 -1.32 8.51
N HIS A 21 10.02 -2.30 9.28
CA HIS A 21 8.69 -2.34 9.89
C HIS A 21 7.51 -2.35 8.91
N LEU A 22 7.76 -2.46 7.60
CA LEU A 22 6.68 -2.61 6.65
C LEU A 22 6.26 -4.08 6.56
N PRO A 23 4.96 -4.39 6.64
CA PRO A 23 4.49 -5.77 6.53
C PRO A 23 4.77 -6.35 5.13
N PRO A 24 4.94 -7.68 5.02
CA PRO A 24 4.94 -8.37 3.74
C PRO A 24 3.73 -7.95 2.91
N HIS A 25 3.94 -7.86 1.60
CA HIS A 25 2.95 -7.46 0.59
C HIS A 25 2.51 -5.99 0.62
N ALA A 26 2.84 -5.18 1.64
CA ALA A 26 2.34 -3.81 1.71
C ALA A 26 3.04 -2.85 0.73
N TRP A 27 4.32 -3.04 0.43
CA TRP A 27 5.13 -2.04 -0.30
C TRP A 27 4.58 -1.71 -1.69
N TYR A 28 4.16 -2.72 -2.46
CA TYR A 28 3.65 -2.50 -3.81
C TYR A 28 2.23 -1.95 -3.81
N LEU A 29 1.43 -2.21 -2.78
CA LEU A 29 0.10 -1.59 -2.61
C LEU A 29 0.25 -0.10 -2.38
N VAL A 30 1.08 0.27 -1.39
CA VAL A 30 1.34 1.65 -1.01
C VAL A 30 1.95 2.41 -2.19
N THR A 31 2.99 1.86 -2.81
CA THR A 31 3.66 2.46 -3.97
C THR A 31 2.69 2.63 -5.14
N GLY A 32 1.95 1.58 -5.50
CA GLY A 32 1.03 1.62 -6.63
C GLY A 32 -0.13 2.61 -6.45
N VAL A 33 -0.71 2.67 -5.24
CA VAL A 33 -1.77 3.63 -4.93
C VAL A 33 -1.24 5.06 -4.96
N THR A 34 -0.08 5.33 -4.36
CA THR A 34 0.53 6.66 -4.39
C THR A 34 0.80 7.12 -5.83
N LEU A 35 1.35 6.27 -6.68
CA LEU A 35 1.57 6.57 -8.11
C LEU A 35 0.26 6.81 -8.87
N SER A 36 -0.78 6.03 -8.58
CA SER A 36 -2.12 6.23 -9.14
C SER A 36 -2.64 7.64 -8.78
N ILE A 37 -2.56 8.03 -7.50
CA ILE A 37 -3.01 9.36 -7.05
C ILE A 37 -2.18 10.49 -7.65
N LEU A 38 -0.86 10.30 -7.81
CA LEU A 38 0.02 11.24 -8.49
C LEU A 38 -0.17 11.24 -10.02
N ASN A 39 -1.08 10.41 -10.54
CA ASN A 39 -1.32 10.20 -11.98
C ASN A 39 -0.04 9.84 -12.75
N ARG A 40 0.73 8.90 -12.19
CA ARG A 40 1.92 8.25 -12.78
C ARG A 40 1.64 6.78 -13.15
N PRO A 41 0.64 6.50 -14.00
CA PRO A 41 0.32 5.13 -14.40
C PRO A 41 1.45 4.45 -15.19
N ASP A 42 2.32 5.25 -15.82
CA ASP A 42 3.52 4.81 -16.55
C ASP A 42 4.54 4.04 -15.68
N GLU A 43 4.54 4.28 -14.37
CA GLU A 43 5.47 3.66 -13.42
C GLU A 43 4.95 2.32 -12.87
N LEU A 44 3.65 2.05 -12.97
CA LEU A 44 3.04 0.87 -12.34
C LEU A 44 3.52 -0.48 -12.89
N PRO A 45 3.77 -0.66 -14.21
CA PRO A 45 4.35 -1.90 -14.73
C PRO A 45 5.69 -2.24 -14.09
N LYS A 46 6.51 -1.24 -13.71
CA LYS A 46 7.79 -1.46 -13.04
C LYS A 46 7.60 -1.98 -11.62
N VAL A 47 6.62 -1.43 -10.89
CA VAL A 47 6.25 -1.90 -9.54
C VAL A 47 5.81 -3.36 -9.59
N LEU A 48 4.87 -3.71 -10.49
CA LEU A 48 4.39 -5.08 -10.62
C LEU A 48 5.52 -6.03 -11.04
N SER A 49 6.30 -5.67 -12.06
CA SER A 49 7.41 -6.51 -12.52
C SER A 49 8.41 -6.79 -11.39
N HIS A 50 8.75 -5.77 -10.60
CA HIS A 50 9.65 -5.95 -9.46
C HIS A 50 9.00 -6.84 -8.37
N ALA A 51 7.71 -6.68 -8.08
CA ALA A 51 7.00 -7.53 -7.13
C ALA A 51 6.89 -8.99 -7.61
N LEU A 52 6.65 -9.24 -8.90
CA LEU A 52 6.58 -10.60 -9.45
C LEU A 52 7.94 -11.31 -9.50
N ASN A 53 9.04 -10.56 -9.48
CA ASN A 53 10.40 -11.11 -9.48
C ASN A 53 10.98 -11.28 -8.07
N PHE A 54 10.64 -10.39 -7.14
CA PHE A 54 11.26 -10.31 -5.82
C PHE A 54 10.29 -10.50 -4.64
N GLY A 55 8.99 -10.67 -4.89
CA GLY A 55 8.00 -11.07 -3.89
C GLY A 55 7.58 -9.97 -2.90
N ALA A 56 6.99 -10.43 -1.79
CA ALA A 56 6.27 -9.64 -0.80
C ALA A 56 7.07 -8.52 -0.07
N GLY A 57 8.40 -8.64 0.07
CA GLY A 57 9.17 -7.76 0.96
C GLY A 57 9.15 -8.24 2.43
N SER A 58 9.95 -7.59 3.27
CA SER A 58 10.72 -8.23 4.37
C SER A 58 9.98 -9.19 5.30
N ASP A 59 10.48 -10.43 5.34
CA ASP A 59 10.76 -11.15 6.59
C ASP A 59 12.12 -10.64 7.11
N ILE A 60 12.21 -10.30 8.39
CA ILE A 60 13.49 -9.95 9.02
C ILE A 60 14.37 -11.21 8.96
N VAL A 61 15.42 -11.20 8.14
CA VAL A 61 16.60 -12.05 8.40
C VAL A 61 17.42 -11.26 9.42
N ASP A 62 17.29 -11.65 10.68
CA ASP A 62 18.18 -11.20 11.72
C ASP A 62 19.53 -11.87 11.45
N ASP A 63 20.48 -11.12 10.90
CA ASP A 63 21.86 -11.58 10.69
C ASP A 63 22.67 -11.52 12.01
N SER A 64 22.02 -11.41 13.18
CA SER A 64 22.65 -11.69 14.46
C SER A 64 22.81 -13.19 14.67
N HIS A 65 23.74 -13.79 13.92
CA HIS A 65 24.46 -14.94 14.46
C HIS A 65 25.17 -14.48 15.73
N GLU A 66 24.53 -14.68 16.89
CA GLU A 66 25.21 -14.75 18.17
C GLU A 66 26.32 -15.79 18.05
N ILE A 67 27.56 -15.30 17.98
CA ILE A 67 28.74 -16.13 18.27
C ILE A 67 28.69 -16.38 19.78
N PRO A 68 28.54 -17.64 20.25
CA PRO A 68 28.67 -17.93 21.66
C PRO A 68 30.14 -17.75 22.03
N ASN A 69 30.46 -16.64 22.69
CA ASN A 69 31.78 -16.40 23.24
C ASN A 69 31.85 -17.05 24.63
N GLN A 70 32.47 -18.22 24.73
CA GLN A 70 33.12 -18.65 25.97
C GLN A 70 34.49 -19.25 25.67
N ALA A 71 35.50 -18.59 26.24
CA ALA A 71 36.91 -18.97 26.33
C ALA A 71 37.08 -20.22 27.23
N VAL A 72 38.18 -20.97 27.33
CA VAL A 72 39.63 -20.73 27.29
C VAL A 72 40.31 -22.09 27.09
N GLY A 73 41.45 -22.15 26.39
CA GLY A 73 42.55 -23.04 26.78
C GLY A 73 43.18 -23.90 25.68
N GLY A 74 44.48 -23.67 25.42
CA GLY A 74 45.36 -24.70 24.86
C GLY A 74 46.15 -24.28 23.62
N SER A 75 47.39 -23.88 23.84
CA SER A 75 48.47 -23.76 22.84
C SER A 75 48.63 -25.01 21.97
N THR A 76 48.80 -24.86 20.64
CA THR A 76 50.01 -25.27 19.90
C THR A 76 49.95 -24.84 18.42
N THR A 77 51.13 -24.58 17.89
CA THR A 77 51.53 -24.11 16.56
C THR A 77 51.09 -24.97 15.38
N GLU A 78 50.67 -24.35 14.27
CA GLU A 78 51.17 -24.67 12.91
C GLU A 78 50.63 -23.69 11.83
N SER A 79 51.50 -23.40 10.87
CA SER A 79 51.36 -22.47 9.76
C SER A 79 50.65 -23.10 8.56
N THR A 80 49.55 -22.47 8.06
CA THR A 80 49.04 -22.69 6.70
C THR A 80 48.31 -21.45 6.17
N GLU A 81 48.52 -21.20 4.88
CA GLU A 81 48.14 -20.08 4.01
C GLU A 81 46.68 -19.54 4.10
N PRO A 82 46.43 -18.27 3.70
CA PRO A 82 45.10 -17.67 3.79
C PRO A 82 44.16 -18.23 2.71
N LYS A 83 43.17 -19.03 3.12
CA LYS A 83 42.03 -19.38 2.28
C LYS A 83 41.00 -18.24 2.33
N ASP A 84 40.84 -17.56 1.20
CA ASP A 84 39.75 -16.64 0.90
C ASP A 84 38.39 -17.20 1.35
N HIS A 85 37.87 -16.70 2.47
CA HIS A 85 36.56 -17.07 3.02
C HIS A 85 35.39 -16.29 2.40
N ASN A 86 35.61 -15.56 1.30
CA ASN A 86 34.63 -14.63 0.71
C ASN A 86 33.94 -15.15 -0.56
N SER A 87 33.72 -16.46 -0.69
CA SER A 87 32.99 -17.02 -1.85
C SER A 87 31.71 -17.78 -1.53
N ALA A 88 31.18 -17.68 -0.30
CA ALA A 88 29.80 -18.07 -0.02
C ALA A 88 28.84 -17.01 -0.59
N LEU A 89 28.74 -17.00 -1.93
CA LEU A 89 27.81 -16.26 -2.74
C LEU A 89 26.41 -16.25 -2.11
N HIS A 90 25.87 -15.03 -1.96
CA HIS A 90 24.44 -14.73 -1.89
C HIS A 90 23.65 -15.69 -2.80
N ARG A 91 23.11 -16.76 -2.25
CA ARG A 91 22.09 -17.55 -2.93
C ARG A 91 20.82 -16.71 -2.85
N ALA A 92 20.55 -15.94 -3.91
CA ALA A 92 19.32 -15.18 -4.03
C ALA A 92 18.15 -16.11 -3.70
N LEU A 93 17.34 -15.75 -2.69
CA LEU A 93 16.12 -16.48 -2.37
C LEU A 93 15.34 -16.69 -3.67
N PRO A 94 14.79 -17.89 -3.93
CA PRO A 94 13.98 -18.10 -5.11
C PRO A 94 12.86 -17.06 -5.11
N GLY A 95 12.62 -16.47 -6.29
CA GLY A 95 11.52 -15.52 -6.48
C GLY A 95 10.17 -16.13 -6.11
N PRO A 96 9.13 -15.29 -5.99
CA PRO A 96 7.79 -15.74 -5.57
C PRO A 96 7.29 -16.85 -6.48
N ASN A 97 6.69 -17.87 -5.88
CA ASN A 97 6.08 -18.95 -6.64
C ASN A 97 4.84 -18.44 -7.41
N ARG A 98 4.27 -19.31 -8.23
CA ARG A 98 3.16 -18.93 -9.11
C ARG A 98 1.90 -18.45 -8.37
N GLU A 99 1.62 -19.03 -7.21
CA GLU A 99 0.48 -18.65 -6.37
C GLU A 99 0.70 -17.26 -5.75
N GLU A 100 1.90 -17.01 -5.24
CA GLU A 100 2.28 -15.70 -4.69
C GLU A 100 2.25 -14.61 -5.78
N GLN A 101 2.73 -14.91 -6.99
CA GLN A 101 2.62 -14.00 -8.13
C GLN A 101 1.15 -13.61 -8.44
N LEU A 102 0.23 -14.59 -8.39
CA LEU A 102 -1.20 -14.34 -8.58
C LEU A 102 -1.79 -13.51 -7.45
N LEU A 103 -1.39 -13.78 -6.21
CA LEU A 103 -1.76 -12.99 -5.04
C LEU A 103 -1.29 -11.54 -5.19
N ILE A 104 -0.02 -11.32 -5.56
CA ILE A 104 0.56 -9.99 -5.76
C ILE A 104 -0.23 -9.20 -6.81
N ALA A 105 -0.47 -9.80 -7.98
CA ALA A 105 -1.22 -9.17 -9.05
C ALA A 105 -2.64 -8.78 -8.62
N ARG A 106 -3.34 -9.67 -7.89
CA ARG A 106 -4.69 -9.41 -7.38
C ARG A 106 -4.72 -8.33 -6.30
N LYS A 107 -3.79 -8.38 -5.33
CA LYS A 107 -3.71 -7.38 -4.25
C LYS A 107 -3.41 -5.99 -4.81
N LEU A 108 -2.48 -5.87 -5.77
CA LEU A 108 -2.19 -4.58 -6.42
C LEU A 108 -3.41 -4.02 -7.16
N ARG A 109 -4.09 -4.85 -7.96
CA ARG A 109 -5.33 -4.43 -8.66
C ARG A 109 -6.42 -4.01 -7.67
N GLU A 110 -6.60 -4.75 -6.59
CA GLU A 110 -7.59 -4.44 -5.56
C GLU A 110 -7.25 -3.13 -4.81
N ALA A 111 -5.98 -2.88 -4.49
CA ALA A 111 -5.55 -1.62 -3.89
C ALA A 111 -5.88 -0.42 -4.78
N LEU A 112 -5.63 -0.55 -6.09
CA LEU A 112 -5.98 0.49 -7.06
C LEU A 112 -7.50 0.72 -7.11
N ILE A 113 -8.32 -0.35 -7.15
CA ILE A 113 -9.79 -0.23 -7.11
C ILE A 113 -10.26 0.45 -5.82
N LYS A 114 -9.76 0.04 -4.65
CA LYS A 114 -10.14 0.67 -3.37
C LYS A 114 -9.75 2.14 -3.31
N SER A 115 -8.64 2.52 -3.93
CA SER A 115 -8.21 3.92 -4.00
C SER A 115 -9.19 4.83 -4.76
N ALA A 116 -10.06 4.28 -5.62
CA ALA A 116 -11.07 5.06 -6.33
C ALA A 116 -12.02 5.83 -5.39
N ALA A 117 -12.25 5.31 -4.18
CA ALA A 117 -13.10 5.96 -3.17
C ALA A 117 -12.54 7.32 -2.69
N ILE A 118 -11.24 7.56 -2.85
CA ILE A 118 -10.57 8.79 -2.40
C ILE A 118 -9.79 9.50 -3.52
N GLY A 119 -9.44 8.81 -4.60
CA GLY A 119 -8.69 9.33 -5.74
C GLY A 119 -9.48 9.44 -7.04
N GLY A 120 -10.71 8.92 -7.06
CA GLY A 120 -11.59 8.89 -8.21
C GLY A 120 -11.30 7.75 -9.20
N LEU A 121 -12.33 7.43 -9.99
CA LEU A 121 -12.24 6.43 -11.06
C LEU A 121 -11.25 6.80 -12.18
N PRO A 122 -11.11 8.05 -12.65
CA PRO A 122 -10.23 8.36 -13.78
C PRO A 122 -8.76 7.92 -13.57
N LYS A 123 -8.18 8.23 -12.40
CA LYS A 123 -6.82 7.81 -12.05
C LYS A 123 -6.70 6.29 -11.91
N THR A 124 -7.72 5.66 -11.32
CA THR A 124 -7.83 4.20 -11.18
C THR A 124 -7.89 3.50 -12.55
N ILE A 125 -8.66 4.04 -13.50
CA ILE A 125 -8.77 3.54 -14.87
C ILE A 125 -7.40 3.64 -15.57
N ASN A 126 -6.76 4.82 -15.52
CA ASN A 126 -5.43 5.01 -16.10
C ASN A 126 -4.42 4.00 -15.52
N ALA A 127 -4.45 3.81 -14.20
CA ALA A 127 -3.57 2.88 -13.50
C ALA A 127 -3.76 1.43 -13.95
N LEU A 128 -5.01 0.92 -13.94
CA LEU A 128 -5.30 -0.47 -14.31
C LEU A 128 -5.07 -0.75 -15.80
N LEU A 129 -5.38 0.21 -16.68
CA LEU A 129 -5.11 0.08 -18.12
C LEU A 129 -3.61 0.06 -18.42
N ALA A 130 -2.81 0.86 -17.72
CA ALA A 130 -1.35 0.82 -17.86
C ALA A 130 -0.73 -0.46 -17.29
N LEU A 131 -1.33 -1.04 -16.24
CA LEU A 131 -0.85 -2.28 -15.62
C LEU A 131 -1.07 -3.52 -16.51
N ARG A 132 -2.16 -3.55 -17.28
CA ARG A 132 -2.59 -4.73 -18.04
C ARG A 132 -1.53 -5.27 -19.00
N PRO A 133 -0.89 -4.46 -19.88
CA PRO A 133 0.14 -4.97 -20.81
C PRO A 133 1.36 -5.59 -20.11
N GLY A 134 1.70 -5.11 -18.91
CA GLY A 134 2.80 -5.63 -18.09
C GLY A 134 2.42 -6.81 -17.20
N THR A 135 1.16 -7.25 -17.22
CA THR A 135 0.68 -8.39 -16.42
C THR A 135 0.70 -9.65 -17.28
N PRO A 136 1.45 -10.72 -16.91
CA PRO A 136 1.37 -12.02 -17.57
C PRO A 136 -0.08 -12.50 -17.76
N ALA A 137 -0.40 -13.07 -18.92
CA ALA A 137 -1.79 -13.39 -19.30
C ALA A 137 -2.49 -14.33 -18.30
N ASP A 138 -1.73 -15.27 -17.75
CA ASP A 138 -2.17 -16.23 -16.75
C ASP A 138 -2.35 -15.61 -15.34
N LEU A 139 -1.91 -14.37 -15.11
CA LEU A 139 -2.15 -13.57 -13.90
C LEU A 139 -3.28 -12.54 -14.08
N GLN A 140 -3.89 -12.46 -15.27
CA GLN A 140 -5.03 -11.58 -15.54
C GLN A 140 -6.34 -12.28 -15.18
N ASP A 141 -7.29 -11.54 -14.61
CA ASP A 141 -8.66 -12.03 -14.43
C ASP A 141 -9.45 -11.74 -15.72
N ALA A 142 -10.29 -12.69 -16.17
CA ALA A 142 -11.10 -12.53 -17.37
C ALA A 142 -12.50 -11.95 -17.02
N PRO A 143 -13.07 -11.08 -17.87
CA PRO A 143 -14.44 -10.60 -17.68
C PRO A 143 -15.43 -11.76 -17.61
N LEU A 144 -16.48 -11.61 -16.78
CA LEU A 144 -17.57 -12.58 -16.64
C LEU A 144 -17.13 -13.98 -16.16
N THR A 145 -15.94 -14.08 -15.56
CA THR A 145 -15.46 -15.30 -14.90
C THR A 145 -15.41 -15.11 -13.38
N TYR A 146 -14.77 -16.04 -12.67
CA TYR A 146 -14.56 -15.94 -11.23
C TYR A 146 -13.92 -14.60 -10.84
N SER A 147 -14.56 -13.89 -9.91
CA SER A 147 -14.03 -12.66 -9.32
C SER A 147 -13.44 -12.95 -7.95
N PRO A 148 -12.14 -12.70 -7.70
CA PRO A 148 -11.52 -12.95 -6.40
C PRO A 148 -12.08 -12.05 -5.29
N THR A 149 -12.80 -10.99 -5.65
CA THR A 149 -13.44 -10.08 -4.70
C THR A 149 -14.91 -10.40 -4.46
N ASN A 150 -15.48 -11.31 -5.25
CA ASN A 150 -16.91 -11.64 -5.28
C ASN A 150 -17.85 -10.44 -5.52
N ARG A 151 -17.33 -9.29 -6.00
CA ARG A 151 -18.12 -8.08 -6.23
C ARG A 151 -19.33 -8.25 -7.16
N PRO A 152 -19.28 -9.05 -8.25
CA PRO A 152 -20.48 -9.30 -9.05
C PRO A 152 -21.64 -9.82 -8.21
N SER A 153 -21.42 -10.81 -7.35
CA SER A 153 -22.46 -11.31 -6.44
C SER A 153 -22.82 -10.32 -5.34
N GLU A 154 -21.93 -9.41 -4.93
CA GLU A 154 -22.31 -8.30 -4.04
C GLU A 154 -23.30 -7.32 -4.70
N ILE A 155 -23.24 -7.16 -6.02
CA ILE A 155 -24.17 -6.28 -6.75
C ILE A 155 -25.51 -6.96 -7.00
N TYR A 156 -25.50 -8.25 -7.38
CA TYR A 156 -26.70 -8.92 -7.91
C TYR A 156 -27.36 -9.91 -6.95
N ASP A 157 -26.59 -10.55 -6.05
CA ASP A 157 -27.08 -11.70 -5.27
C ASP A 157 -27.12 -11.44 -3.75
N THR A 158 -26.23 -10.58 -3.26
CA THR A 158 -26.09 -10.31 -1.82
C THR A 158 -27.03 -9.17 -1.40
N PRO A 159 -27.82 -9.32 -0.31
CA PRO A 159 -28.63 -8.23 0.20
C PRO A 159 -27.80 -6.98 0.51
N SER A 160 -28.21 -5.84 -0.04
CA SER A 160 -27.49 -4.57 0.15
C SER A 160 -27.33 -4.18 1.62
N SER A 161 -28.30 -4.54 2.47
CA SER A 161 -28.24 -4.33 3.92
C SER A 161 -27.04 -5.03 4.57
N ALA A 162 -26.67 -6.24 4.13
CA ALA A 162 -25.51 -6.95 4.65
C ALA A 162 -24.20 -6.25 4.26
N ILE A 163 -24.13 -5.74 3.03
CA ILE A 163 -22.97 -5.00 2.51
C ILE A 163 -22.81 -3.67 3.24
N LEU A 164 -23.90 -2.92 3.41
CA LEU A 164 -23.91 -1.66 4.14
C LEU A 164 -23.59 -1.87 5.62
N HIS A 165 -24.07 -2.95 6.24
CA HIS A 165 -23.71 -3.30 7.62
C HIS A 165 -22.21 -3.62 7.76
N ARG A 166 -21.63 -4.37 6.83
CA ARG A 166 -20.16 -4.60 6.79
C ARG A 166 -19.40 -3.28 6.63
N GLY A 167 -19.87 -2.41 5.73
CA GLY A 167 -19.32 -1.06 5.53
C GLY A 167 -19.34 -0.23 6.81
N GLN A 168 -20.49 -0.21 7.49
CA GLN A 168 -20.67 0.49 8.76
C GLN A 168 -19.72 -0.06 9.85
N LYS A 169 -19.59 -1.39 9.96
CA LYS A 169 -18.63 -2.01 10.89
C LYS A 169 -17.19 -1.59 10.61
N PHE A 170 -16.76 -1.59 9.35
CA PHE A 170 -15.42 -1.14 8.97
C PHE A 170 -15.21 0.35 9.29
N PHE A 171 -16.20 1.20 8.99
CA PHE A 171 -16.18 2.63 9.35
C PHE A 171 -16.07 2.84 10.87
N ASP A 172 -16.85 2.10 11.65
CA ASP A 172 -16.83 2.17 13.11
C ASP A 172 -15.50 1.71 13.69
N THR A 173 -14.84 0.71 13.10
CA THR A 173 -13.48 0.34 13.49
C THR A 173 -12.48 1.44 13.16
N VAL A 174 -12.52 2.02 11.95
CA VAL A 174 -11.62 3.11 11.53
C VAL A 174 -11.71 4.30 12.50
N TYR A 175 -12.92 4.78 12.79
CA TYR A 175 -13.12 6.01 13.57
C TYR A 175 -13.33 5.78 15.06
N GLY A 176 -13.56 4.54 15.49
CA GLY A 176 -13.78 4.17 16.89
C GLY A 176 -14.84 5.05 17.57
N LYS A 177 -14.50 5.60 18.74
CA LYS A 177 -15.42 6.41 19.57
C LYS A 177 -16.00 7.63 18.85
N ILE A 178 -15.34 8.15 17.81
CA ILE A 178 -15.80 9.34 17.09
C ILE A 178 -16.61 9.03 15.83
N SER A 179 -16.86 7.75 15.50
CA SER A 179 -17.52 7.35 14.25
C SER A 179 -18.86 8.06 14.03
N LYS A 180 -19.76 8.04 15.03
CA LYS A 180 -21.06 8.74 14.98
C LYS A 180 -20.91 10.24 14.75
N ARG A 181 -19.89 10.87 15.32
CA ARG A 181 -19.62 12.30 15.14
C ARG A 181 -19.17 12.58 13.71
N VAL A 182 -18.22 11.81 13.18
CA VAL A 182 -17.70 11.98 11.82
C VAL A 182 -18.79 11.76 10.77
N MET A 183 -19.53 10.65 10.87
CA MET A 183 -20.64 10.39 9.95
C MET A 183 -21.74 11.45 10.09
N GLY A 184 -22.09 11.83 11.32
CA GLY A 184 -23.10 12.87 11.56
C GLY A 184 -22.70 14.24 11.02
N GLN A 185 -21.41 14.58 10.96
CA GLN A 185 -20.94 15.80 10.30
C GLN A 185 -21.18 15.75 8.79
N MET A 186 -20.93 14.61 8.15
CA MET A 186 -21.21 14.42 6.73
C MET A 186 -22.72 14.46 6.44
N ASP A 187 -23.53 13.80 7.27
CA ASP A 187 -25.01 13.79 7.17
C ASP A 187 -25.60 15.21 7.33
N ARG A 188 -24.95 16.09 8.11
CA ARG A 188 -25.39 17.47 8.35
C ARG A 188 -24.56 18.51 7.61
N SER A 189 -23.90 18.12 6.53
CA SER A 189 -23.02 19.00 5.74
C SER A 189 -23.77 20.07 4.94
N GLY A 190 -25.11 20.06 4.96
CA GLY A 190 -25.94 20.88 4.08
C GLY A 190 -26.16 20.27 2.69
N THR A 191 -25.63 19.07 2.44
CA THR A 191 -25.90 18.25 1.26
C THR A 191 -26.33 16.86 1.73
N GLU A 192 -27.53 16.44 1.34
CA GLU A 192 -28.15 15.18 1.77
C GLU A 192 -27.28 13.95 1.45
N ASP A 193 -26.58 13.99 0.32
CA ASP A 193 -25.91 12.82 -0.24
C ASP A 193 -24.50 12.58 0.28
N LEU A 194 -23.87 13.49 1.04
CA LEU A 194 -22.46 13.32 1.42
C LEU A 194 -22.26 12.09 2.33
N GLY A 195 -23.07 11.98 3.38
CA GLY A 195 -23.03 10.82 4.27
C GLY A 195 -23.51 9.54 3.59
N LEU A 196 -24.47 9.61 2.68
CA LEU A 196 -24.92 8.46 1.88
C LEU A 196 -23.80 7.96 0.96
N THR A 197 -23.12 8.87 0.29
CA THR A 197 -21.97 8.56 -0.58
C THR A 197 -20.85 7.89 0.22
N ALA A 198 -20.56 8.37 1.42
CA ALA A 198 -19.59 7.70 2.31
C ALA A 198 -20.03 6.26 2.63
N ARG A 199 -21.29 6.03 3.00
CA ARG A 199 -21.80 4.67 3.27
C ARG A 199 -21.70 3.74 2.06
N LEU A 200 -21.97 4.24 0.85
CA LEU A 200 -21.79 3.49 -0.39
C LEU A 200 -20.32 3.08 -0.60
N MET A 201 -19.38 4.02 -0.45
CA MET A 201 -17.95 3.75 -0.59
C MET A 201 -17.44 2.75 0.45
N TYR A 202 -17.86 2.89 1.71
CA TYR A 202 -17.49 1.96 2.76
C TYR A 202 -18.10 0.56 2.55
N GLY A 203 -19.37 0.49 2.13
CA GLY A 203 -20.06 -0.78 1.87
C GLY A 203 -19.45 -1.57 0.70
N TYR A 204 -19.49 -0.99 -0.50
CA TYR A 204 -19.22 -1.71 -1.74
C TYR A 204 -17.75 -1.72 -2.17
N ILE A 205 -16.94 -0.76 -1.69
CA ILE A 205 -15.54 -0.61 -2.12
C ILE A 205 -14.58 -0.98 -0.99
N LEU A 206 -14.62 -0.25 0.13
CA LEU A 206 -13.55 -0.31 1.12
C LEU A 206 -13.61 -1.54 2.03
N SER A 207 -14.82 -1.95 2.45
CA SER A 207 -14.98 -3.00 3.48
C SER A 207 -14.88 -4.43 2.98
N ASN A 208 -14.83 -4.68 1.67
CA ASN A 208 -14.68 -6.02 1.10
C ASN A 208 -13.30 -6.61 1.48
N PRO A 209 -13.22 -7.70 2.26
CA PRO A 209 -11.94 -8.21 2.75
C PRO A 209 -11.40 -9.39 1.94
N ALA A 210 -12.01 -9.73 0.80
CA ALA A 210 -11.75 -10.99 0.10
C ALA A 210 -10.34 -11.10 -0.50
N VAL A 211 -9.72 -9.96 -0.83
CA VAL A 211 -8.34 -9.90 -1.38
C VAL A 211 -7.39 -9.10 -0.48
N LEU A 212 -7.84 -7.95 0.04
CA LEU A 212 -7.05 -7.13 0.97
C LEU A 212 -7.64 -7.22 2.37
N THR A 213 -6.77 -7.39 3.37
CA THR A 213 -7.17 -7.35 4.78
C THR A 213 -7.67 -5.94 5.18
N PRO A 214 -8.35 -5.81 6.34
CA PRO A 214 -8.70 -4.50 6.89
C PRO A 214 -7.49 -3.57 7.10
N VAL A 215 -6.35 -4.13 7.52
CA VAL A 215 -5.09 -3.39 7.70
C VAL A 215 -4.56 -2.90 6.35
N GLU A 216 -4.45 -3.78 5.36
CA GLU A 216 -3.99 -3.41 4.01
C GLU A 216 -4.89 -2.36 3.36
N SER A 217 -6.21 -2.48 3.57
CA SER A 217 -7.19 -1.48 3.11
C SER A 217 -6.99 -0.12 3.79
N SER A 218 -6.55 -0.10 5.05
CA SER A 218 -6.18 1.14 5.75
C SER A 218 -4.89 1.74 5.20
N PHE A 219 -3.91 0.92 4.83
CA PHE A 219 -2.69 1.38 4.16
C PHE A 219 -2.96 1.99 2.79
N VAL A 220 -3.90 1.42 2.00
CA VAL A 220 -4.37 2.01 0.74
C VAL A 220 -4.94 3.42 0.98
N LEU A 221 -5.74 3.61 2.04
CA LEU A 221 -6.31 4.91 2.36
C LEU A 221 -5.23 5.92 2.76
N ILE A 222 -4.25 5.53 3.58
CA ILE A 222 -3.10 6.39 3.90
C ILE A 222 -2.33 6.76 2.64
N ALA A 223 -2.01 5.77 1.80
CA ALA A 223 -1.25 5.93 0.56
C ALA A 223 -1.93 6.87 -0.45
N GLY A 224 -3.27 6.88 -0.46
CA GLY A 224 -4.03 7.74 -1.35
C GLY A 224 -4.37 9.11 -0.78
N LEU A 225 -4.42 9.30 0.54
CA LEU A 225 -4.76 10.59 1.15
C LEU A 225 -3.55 11.53 1.27
N VAL A 226 -2.35 11.01 1.58
CA VAL A 226 -1.14 11.83 1.72
C VAL A 226 -0.83 12.66 0.46
N PRO A 227 -0.90 12.13 -0.79
CA PRO A 227 -0.56 12.91 -1.98
C PRO A 227 -1.61 13.97 -2.36
N GLN A 228 -2.74 14.04 -1.65
CA GLN A 228 -3.87 14.92 -1.97
C GLN A 228 -3.99 16.13 -1.02
N ASP A 229 -3.11 16.26 -0.02
CA ASP A 229 -3.13 17.38 0.95
C ASP A 229 -4.46 17.48 1.74
N VAL A 230 -5.03 16.33 2.13
CA VAL A 230 -6.32 16.20 2.83
C VAL A 230 -6.15 15.70 4.27
N ASN A 231 -5.38 16.46 5.05
CA ASN A 231 -5.01 16.11 6.42
C ASN A 231 -6.19 15.84 7.38
N PRO A 232 -7.33 16.56 7.33
CA PRO A 232 -8.48 16.25 8.18
C PRO A 232 -8.96 14.79 8.03
N GLN A 233 -8.95 14.26 6.81
CA GLN A 233 -9.29 12.87 6.51
C GLN A 233 -8.15 11.94 6.91
N LEU A 234 -6.90 12.28 6.58
CA LEU A 234 -5.72 11.47 6.87
C LEU A 234 -5.58 11.14 8.37
N LYS A 235 -5.84 12.10 9.27
CA LYS A 235 -5.75 11.89 10.73
C LYS A 235 -6.60 10.71 11.21
N GLY A 236 -7.84 10.61 10.73
CA GLY A 236 -8.74 9.51 11.06
C GLY A 236 -8.22 8.16 10.55
N HIS A 237 -7.65 8.15 9.34
CA HIS A 237 -7.15 6.92 8.70
C HIS A 237 -5.81 6.43 9.26
N LEU A 238 -4.94 7.32 9.74
CA LEU A 238 -3.73 6.93 10.49
C LEU A 238 -4.10 6.15 11.75
N LYS A 239 -5.01 6.71 12.57
CA LYS A 239 -5.48 6.01 13.77
C LYS A 239 -6.32 4.78 13.43
N GLY A 240 -7.11 4.85 12.36
CA GLY A 240 -7.93 3.75 11.88
C GLY A 240 -7.12 2.54 11.43
N ALA A 241 -5.93 2.73 10.85
CA ALA A 241 -5.03 1.62 10.55
C ALA A 241 -4.62 0.86 11.81
N VAL A 242 -4.30 1.58 12.90
CA VAL A 242 -4.01 0.96 14.21
C VAL A 242 -5.24 0.26 14.76
N ASN A 243 -6.42 0.89 14.68
CA ASN A 243 -7.67 0.26 15.14
C ASN A 243 -8.01 -1.02 14.36
N ASN A 244 -7.57 -1.12 13.10
CA ASN A 244 -7.73 -2.32 12.26
C ASN A 244 -6.65 -3.37 12.50
N GLY A 245 -5.66 -3.11 13.36
CA GLY A 245 -4.64 -4.08 13.79
C GLY A 245 -3.20 -3.77 13.35
N ALA A 246 -2.94 -2.64 12.70
CA ALA A 246 -1.56 -2.24 12.39
C ALA A 246 -0.79 -1.79 13.64
N SER A 247 0.52 -2.03 13.66
CA SER A 247 1.39 -1.37 14.64
C SER A 247 1.61 0.11 14.28
N VAL A 248 2.07 0.89 15.26
CA VAL A 248 2.42 2.31 15.04
C VAL A 248 3.60 2.41 14.06
N GLU A 249 4.54 1.48 14.16
CA GLU A 249 5.75 1.38 13.35
C GLU A 249 5.38 1.08 11.88
N GLU A 250 4.44 0.18 11.64
CA GLU A 250 3.92 -0.11 10.30
C GLU A 250 3.26 1.12 9.68
N VAL A 251 2.42 1.84 10.43
CA VAL A 251 1.76 3.07 9.95
C VAL A 251 2.79 4.14 9.60
N ARG A 252 3.85 4.27 10.41
CA ARG A 252 4.97 5.19 10.14
C ARG A 252 5.77 4.77 8.90
N ALA A 253 6.03 3.47 8.72
CA ALA A 253 6.73 2.93 7.56
C ALA A 253 5.94 3.19 6.27
N VAL A 254 4.63 2.92 6.26
CA VAL A 254 3.73 3.24 5.15
C VAL A 254 3.78 4.73 4.83
N ARG A 255 3.60 5.60 5.83
CA ARG A 255 3.66 7.07 5.63
C ARG A 255 5.01 7.51 5.07
N SER A 256 6.12 6.92 5.52
CA SER A 256 7.47 7.24 5.03
C SER A 256 7.65 6.92 3.55
N ILE A 257 7.19 5.74 3.10
CA ILE A 257 7.21 5.37 1.67
C ILE A 257 6.43 6.41 0.85
N VAL A 258 5.23 6.75 1.27
CA VAL A 258 4.35 7.65 0.52
C VAL A 258 4.96 9.04 0.39
N LEU A 259 5.49 9.58 1.49
CA LEU A 259 6.17 10.87 1.49
C LEU A 259 7.37 10.87 0.55
N ARG A 260 8.21 9.83 0.61
CA ARG A 260 9.39 9.72 -0.26
C ARG A 260 9.01 9.70 -1.73
N ILE A 261 7.95 8.99 -2.11
CA ILE A 261 7.46 8.97 -3.50
C ILE A 261 6.92 10.34 -3.91
N CYS A 262 6.15 11.00 -3.04
CA CYS A 262 5.63 12.35 -3.31
C CYS A 262 6.76 13.37 -3.51
N GLU A 263 7.78 13.35 -2.65
CA GLU A 263 8.95 14.22 -2.73
C GLU A 263 9.73 13.99 -4.03
N LEU A 264 10.00 12.72 -4.37
CA LEU A 264 10.65 12.36 -5.63
C LEU A 264 9.81 12.78 -6.85
N ALA A 265 8.48 12.77 -6.72
CA ALA A 265 7.60 13.22 -7.78
C ALA A 265 7.66 14.73 -7.96
N GLY A 266 8.12 15.49 -6.95
CA GLY A 266 8.27 16.94 -6.95
C GLY A 266 7.34 17.68 -5.99
N MET A 267 6.58 16.96 -5.15
CA MET A 267 5.79 17.59 -4.09
C MET A 267 6.71 18.11 -2.99
N LYS A 268 6.37 19.27 -2.44
CA LYS A 268 7.12 19.91 -1.34
C LYS A 268 6.20 20.54 -0.31
N ARG A 269 6.73 20.91 0.86
CA ARG A 269 6.01 21.82 1.77
C ARG A 269 5.87 23.18 1.06
N LEU A 270 4.65 23.70 1.00
CA LEU A 270 4.37 25.03 0.44
C LEU A 270 4.52 26.09 1.53
N ASP A 271 5.01 27.26 1.14
CA ASP A 271 5.13 28.41 2.05
C ASP A 271 3.75 28.89 2.53
N ASP A 272 3.71 29.47 3.73
CA ASP A 272 2.47 30.02 4.29
C ASP A 272 1.94 31.14 3.37
N GLY A 273 0.71 30.97 2.88
CA GLY A 273 0.08 31.91 1.95
C GLY A 273 0.43 31.70 0.46
N ALA A 274 1.17 30.62 0.11
CA ALA A 274 1.40 30.28 -1.30
C ALA A 274 0.06 30.08 -2.04
N ALA A 275 -0.22 30.96 -3.01
CA ALA A 275 -1.43 30.89 -3.83
C ALA A 275 -1.44 29.69 -4.79
N SER A 276 -0.26 29.17 -5.14
CA SER A 276 -0.08 28.04 -6.06
C SER A 276 1.13 27.21 -5.68
N GLY A 277 1.23 26.02 -6.27
CA GLY A 277 2.28 25.06 -5.98
C GLY A 277 1.71 23.66 -5.87
N TRP A 278 2.59 22.67 -5.99
CA TRP A 278 2.24 21.27 -5.89
C TRP A 278 2.93 20.68 -4.67
N GLY A 279 2.14 20.29 -3.68
CA GLY A 279 2.69 20.05 -2.36
C GLY A 279 1.67 20.17 -1.23
N TRP A 280 2.18 20.21 0.00
CA TRP A 280 1.38 20.23 1.22
C TRP A 280 1.30 21.62 1.85
N ARG A 281 0.08 22.04 2.22
CA ARG A 281 -0.23 23.33 2.88
C ARG A 281 -0.01 23.33 4.38
N GLU A 282 0.04 22.15 4.97
CA GLU A 282 0.47 21.95 6.34
C GLU A 282 1.40 20.74 6.42
N ASP A 283 2.05 20.55 7.56
CA ASP A 283 2.81 19.34 7.79
C ASP A 283 1.88 18.14 7.67
N VAL A 284 2.28 17.15 6.85
CA VAL A 284 1.49 15.94 6.66
C VAL A 284 1.21 15.30 8.03
N ALA A 285 -0.06 15.00 8.31
CA ALA A 285 -0.49 14.52 9.61
C ALA A 285 0.35 13.32 10.07
N LYS A 286 0.64 13.28 11.37
CA LYS A 286 1.36 12.18 12.04
C LYS A 286 0.35 11.44 12.94
N LEU A 287 0.64 10.18 13.23
CA LEU A 287 -0.12 9.36 14.19
C LEU A 287 0.13 9.85 15.61
#